data_AF-A0A1Q8SRS9-F1
#
_entry.id   AF-A0A1Q8SRS9-F1
#
_cell.length_a   1.000
_cell.length_b   1.000
_cell.length_c   1.000
_cell.angle_alpha   90.00
_cell.angle_beta   90.00
_cell.angle_gamma   90.00
#
_symmetry.space_group_name_H-M   'P 1'
#
loop_
_entity.id
_entity.type
_entity.pdbx_description
1 polymer ?
#
loop_
_entity_poly.entity_id
_entity_poly.type
_entity_poly.pdbx_seq_one_letter_code
_entity_poly.pdbx_strand_id
1 'polypeptide(L)'
;MVLPLIALGGYEALVLLGVVGAGTAAATIESQTGAFSKAGNAMAEAGKEVLTTAVNYNLAITREALTAVGVLNDTTSESDSDTRSRPVAGEVSDTDTNEDCNDCEPRKRGGTFVAGRRFETGDGRWPEYQLKIANMGGGPTFAIVGPNRIEEWRFSGVDFDGFWSASCTLVEAKYGYRQFLEQDLDGNWEPRVIVNSRGQRLDFMSKAIKGFPTQASQQYDAIKSNTPPAQLSWYFSDDVVRDYVSRVFLAARLPVPCIYEPF
;
A
#
# COMPACT_ATOMS: atom_id res chain seq x y z
N MET A 1 54.19 0.41 -35.44
CA MET A 1 55.34 0.35 -34.50
C MET A 1 54.81 0.81 -33.15
N VAL A 2 54.26 -0.12 -32.34
CA VAL A 2 54.89 -0.87 -31.23
C VAL A 2 54.58 -0.23 -29.86
N LEU A 3 53.81 -0.97 -29.06
CA LEU A 3 53.56 -0.87 -27.59
C LEU A 3 54.86 -1.11 -26.78
N PRO A 4 55.01 -0.75 -25.48
CA PRO A 4 54.26 -1.34 -24.35
C PRO A 4 54.03 -0.35 -23.16
N LEU A 5 53.72 -0.68 -21.89
CA LEU A 5 53.48 -1.93 -21.13
C LEU A 5 52.37 -1.70 -20.06
N ILE A 6 52.38 -2.43 -18.93
CA ILE A 6 51.47 -2.44 -17.77
C ILE A 6 52.31 -2.67 -16.50
N ALA A 7 51.85 -2.23 -15.32
CA ALA A 7 52.25 -2.80 -14.02
C ALA A 7 51.08 -2.73 -12.99
N LEU A 8 51.04 -3.69 -12.04
CA LEU A 8 49.96 -3.94 -11.07
C LEU A 8 50.51 -4.16 -9.64
N GLY A 9 49.64 -4.01 -8.63
CA GLY A 9 49.86 -4.44 -7.22
C GLY A 9 49.95 -3.28 -6.22
N GLY A 10 49.49 -3.39 -4.96
CA GLY A 10 48.88 -4.51 -4.22
C GLY A 10 49.50 -4.68 -2.81
N TYR A 11 48.71 -5.18 -1.84
CA TYR A 11 49.08 -5.51 -0.42
C TYR A 11 49.16 -4.31 0.55
N GLU A 12 48.32 -4.23 1.61
CA GLU A 12 48.40 -4.87 2.96
C GLU A 12 49.55 -4.32 3.84
N ALA A 13 49.55 -4.27 5.18
CA ALA A 13 48.51 -4.17 6.23
C ALA A 13 49.21 -4.06 7.63
N LEU A 14 48.47 -3.65 8.65
CA LEU A 14 48.68 -3.82 10.12
C LEU A 14 49.98 -3.34 10.86
N VAL A 15 49.76 -2.40 11.80
CA VAL A 15 49.96 -2.51 13.28
C VAL A 15 51.28 -3.09 13.85
N LEU A 16 51.96 -2.34 14.75
CA LEU A 16 52.16 -2.73 16.17
C LEU A 16 52.81 -1.63 17.07
N LEU A 17 52.18 -1.39 18.23
CA LEU A 17 52.71 -1.10 19.57
C LEU A 17 53.87 -0.10 19.83
N GLY A 18 53.59 0.88 20.70
CA GLY A 18 54.58 1.66 21.46
C GLY A 18 53.96 2.29 22.73
N VAL A 19 54.37 1.84 23.91
CA VAL A 19 53.84 2.27 25.22
C VAL A 19 54.61 3.48 25.77
N VAL A 20 53.94 4.62 25.98
CA VAL A 20 54.39 5.69 26.91
C VAL A 20 53.18 6.45 27.47
N GLY A 21 53.20 6.77 28.77
CA GLY A 21 52.49 7.94 29.32
C GLY A 21 51.14 7.69 29.96
N ALA A 22 51.13 7.46 31.28
CA ALA A 22 49.92 7.59 32.08
C ALA A 22 49.53 9.07 32.21
N GLY A 23 48.36 9.45 31.68
CA GLY A 23 47.81 10.80 31.80
C GLY A 23 46.72 11.09 30.77
N THR A 24 45.61 11.69 31.19
CA THR A 24 44.53 12.21 30.33
C THR A 24 43.70 11.21 29.49
N ALA A 25 43.35 10.05 30.05
CA ALA A 25 42.42 9.09 29.43
C ALA A 25 40.93 9.24 29.87
N ALA A 26 40.56 10.33 30.55
CA ALA A 26 39.20 10.52 31.08
C ALA A 26 38.30 11.43 30.20
N ALA A 27 38.84 12.49 29.60
CA ALA A 27 38.04 13.54 28.96
C ALA A 27 37.53 13.21 27.54
N THR A 28 38.13 12.22 26.86
CA THR A 28 37.83 11.93 25.44
C THR A 28 36.73 10.88 25.26
N ILE A 29 36.44 10.07 26.28
CA ILE A 29 35.40 9.02 26.20
C ILE A 29 34.00 9.59 26.44
N GLU A 30 33.84 10.54 27.37
CA GLU A 30 32.54 11.23 27.61
C GLU A 30 32.03 12.02 26.40
N SER A 31 32.96 12.57 25.59
CA SER A 31 32.62 13.31 24.38
C SER A 31 31.88 12.46 23.33
N GLN A 32 32.31 11.20 23.15
CA GLN A 32 31.70 10.31 22.17
C GLN A 32 30.41 9.64 22.68
N THR A 33 30.34 9.23 23.96
CA THR A 33 29.11 8.66 24.52
C THR A 33 27.97 9.68 24.57
N GLY A 34 28.26 10.96 24.85
CA GLY A 34 27.29 12.04 24.78
C GLY A 34 26.79 12.33 23.36
N ALA A 35 27.63 12.18 22.34
CA ALA A 35 27.23 12.36 20.94
C ALA A 35 26.30 11.23 20.46
N PHE A 36 26.61 9.97 20.78
CA PHE A 36 25.76 8.83 20.43
C PHE A 36 24.42 8.83 21.16
N SER A 37 24.36 9.22 22.45
CA SER A 37 23.08 9.30 23.16
C SER A 37 22.20 10.44 22.64
N LYS A 38 22.80 11.59 22.27
CA LYS A 38 22.07 12.73 21.68
C LYS A 38 21.53 12.41 20.29
N ALA A 39 22.26 11.65 19.48
CA ALA A 39 21.77 11.15 18.19
C ALA A 39 20.67 10.09 18.35
N GLY A 40 20.81 9.17 19.32
CA GLY A 40 19.78 8.17 19.64
C GLY A 40 18.47 8.80 20.08
N ASN A 41 18.53 9.79 21.00
CA ASN A 41 17.34 10.52 21.46
C ASN A 41 16.70 11.35 20.34
N ALA A 42 17.50 11.95 19.45
CA ALA A 42 16.96 12.67 18.29
C ALA A 42 16.25 11.75 17.29
N MET A 43 16.77 10.54 17.04
CA MET A 43 16.09 9.55 16.19
C MET A 43 14.84 8.96 16.87
N ALA A 44 14.85 8.79 18.18
CA ALA A 44 13.66 8.35 18.93
C ALA A 44 12.53 9.40 18.86
N GLU A 45 12.84 10.68 19.06
CA GLU A 45 11.83 11.74 19.00
C GLU A 45 11.34 11.99 17.57
N ALA A 46 12.21 11.94 16.56
CA ALA A 46 11.80 11.99 15.15
C ALA A 46 10.94 10.78 14.76
N GLY A 47 11.26 9.57 15.25
CA GLY A 47 10.41 8.38 15.07
C GLY A 47 9.02 8.56 15.68
N LYS A 48 8.94 9.22 16.84
CA LYS A 48 7.69 9.54 17.54
C LYS A 48 6.86 10.59 16.78
N GLU A 49 7.49 11.60 16.21
CA GLU A 49 6.83 12.64 15.40
C GLU A 49 6.28 12.08 14.08
N VAL A 50 7.03 11.18 13.42
CA VAL A 50 6.55 10.42 12.25
C VAL A 50 5.38 9.51 12.60
N LEU A 51 5.44 8.77 13.72
CA LEU A 51 4.34 7.92 14.18
C LEU A 51 3.07 8.73 14.49
N THR A 52 3.23 9.89 15.16
CA THR A 52 2.11 10.78 15.51
C THR A 52 1.48 11.42 14.26
N THR A 53 2.28 11.71 13.24
CA THR A 53 1.79 12.24 11.96
C THR A 53 0.98 11.18 11.19
N ALA A 54 1.38 9.91 11.25
CA ALA A 54 0.62 8.80 10.64
C ALA A 54 -0.73 8.56 11.33
N VAL A 55 -0.82 8.76 12.65
CA VAL A 55 -2.06 8.60 13.45
C VAL A 55 -3.17 9.57 13.02
N ASN A 56 -2.84 10.75 12.47
CA ASN A 56 -3.84 11.70 11.98
C ASN A 56 -4.50 11.32 10.65
N TYR A 57 -4.00 10.30 9.93
CA TYR A 57 -4.54 9.90 8.62
C TYR A 57 -5.28 8.56 8.62
N ASN A 58 -5.08 7.67 9.60
CA ASN A 58 -5.77 6.37 9.68
C ASN A 58 -5.95 5.91 11.14
N LEU A 59 -7.12 6.17 11.74
CA LEU A 59 -7.39 5.78 13.12
C LEU A 59 -8.22 4.48 13.22
N ALA A 60 -7.52 3.35 13.30
CA ALA A 60 -8.08 2.09 13.81
C ALA A 60 -6.99 1.23 14.52
N ILE A 61 -6.12 1.87 15.30
CA ILE A 61 -5.16 1.17 16.18
C ILE A 61 -5.77 1.06 17.58
N THR A 62 -5.93 -0.16 18.09
CA THR A 62 -6.48 -0.39 19.42
C THR A 62 -5.51 0.07 20.51
N ARG A 63 -6.06 0.53 21.64
CA ARG A 63 -5.30 1.05 22.78
C ARG A 63 -4.26 0.06 23.31
N GLU A 64 -4.56 -1.23 23.26
CA GLU A 64 -3.66 -2.32 23.65
C GLU A 64 -2.36 -2.35 22.82
N ALA A 65 -2.46 -2.15 21.50
CA ALA A 65 -1.29 -2.11 20.62
C ALA A 65 -0.39 -0.89 20.91
N LEU A 66 -0.99 0.25 21.28
CA LEU A 66 -0.26 1.46 21.65
C LEU A 66 0.46 1.32 23.00
N THR A 67 -0.14 0.62 23.98
CA THR A 67 0.54 0.29 25.25
C THR A 67 1.64 -0.75 25.04
N ALA A 68 1.41 -1.78 24.23
CA ALA A 68 2.41 -2.84 23.95
C ALA A 68 3.69 -2.33 23.28
N VAL A 69 3.61 -1.24 22.50
CA VAL A 69 4.77 -0.60 21.83
C VAL A 69 5.27 0.63 22.64
N GLY A 70 4.77 0.86 23.86
CA GLY A 70 5.24 1.92 24.75
C GLY A 70 4.93 3.35 24.29
N VAL A 71 3.95 3.52 23.38
CA VAL A 71 3.49 4.84 22.91
C VAL A 71 2.62 5.53 23.96
N LEU A 72 1.90 4.74 24.76
CA LEU A 72 1.17 5.18 25.95
C LEU A 72 1.82 4.57 27.20
N ASN A 73 2.05 5.40 28.22
CA ASN A 73 2.43 4.92 29.54
C ASN A 73 1.21 4.34 30.25
N ASP A 74 1.41 3.24 30.97
CA ASP A 74 0.39 2.65 31.82
C ASP A 74 0.15 3.54 33.04
N THR A 75 -0.98 4.24 33.07
CA THR A 75 -1.46 4.97 34.24
C THR A 75 -2.54 4.15 34.94
N THR A 76 -2.10 3.33 35.87
CA THR A 76 -2.96 2.70 36.87
C THR A 76 -3.68 3.78 37.68
N SER A 77 -5.02 3.74 37.63
CA SER A 77 -5.89 4.48 38.54
C SER A 77 -6.97 3.55 39.09
N GLU A 78 -6.60 2.77 40.09
CA GLU A 78 -7.53 2.35 41.15
C GLU A 78 -7.70 3.57 42.10
N SER A 79 -8.82 3.80 42.80
CA SER A 79 -10.13 3.12 42.86
C SER A 79 -11.20 4.17 43.19
N ASP A 80 -12.48 3.84 43.02
CA ASP A 80 -13.39 3.71 44.19
C ASP A 80 -14.80 3.25 43.78
N SER A 81 -15.46 2.61 44.74
CA SER A 81 -16.72 1.90 44.57
C SER A 81 -17.94 2.79 44.82
N ASP A 82 -19.02 2.56 44.05
CA ASP A 82 -20.34 2.44 44.68
C ASP A 82 -21.25 1.46 43.92
N THR A 83 -22.24 0.92 44.62
CA THR A 83 -22.94 -0.32 44.27
C THR A 83 -24.36 -0.04 43.79
N ARG A 84 -24.64 -0.17 42.49
CA ARG A 84 -26.03 -0.41 42.04
C ARG A 84 -26.17 -1.15 40.71
N SER A 85 -26.64 -2.40 40.83
CA SER A 85 -27.48 -3.17 39.91
C SER A 85 -27.40 -2.90 38.39
N ARG A 86 -26.89 -3.91 37.67
CA ARG A 86 -27.12 -4.10 36.21
C ARG A 86 -28.59 -3.87 35.84
N PRO A 87 -28.90 -3.02 34.86
CA PRO A 87 -30.08 -3.21 34.04
C PRO A 87 -29.92 -4.51 33.24
N VAL A 88 -31.01 -5.28 33.14
CA VAL A 88 -31.15 -6.35 32.16
C VAL A 88 -31.13 -5.73 30.75
N ALA A 89 -30.76 -6.52 29.74
CA ALA A 89 -30.77 -6.11 28.34
C ALA A 89 -32.08 -5.39 27.98
N GLY A 90 -32.01 -4.07 27.80
CA GLY A 90 -33.02 -3.32 27.09
C GLY A 90 -32.70 -3.40 25.61
N GLU A 91 -33.73 -3.64 24.80
CA GLU A 91 -33.67 -3.33 23.38
C GLU A 91 -33.40 -1.82 23.24
N VAL A 92 -32.15 -1.46 23.00
CA VAL A 92 -31.87 -0.17 22.36
C VAL A 92 -32.17 -0.40 20.89
N SER A 93 -33.39 -0.07 20.48
CA SER A 93 -33.68 0.11 19.06
C SER A 93 -32.80 1.24 18.58
N ASP A 94 -31.76 0.94 17.79
CA ASP A 94 -30.92 1.95 17.16
C ASP A 94 -31.78 2.72 16.14
N THR A 95 -32.33 3.83 16.59
CA THR A 95 -33.23 4.68 15.79
C THR A 95 -32.40 5.46 14.78
N ASP A 96 -32.49 5.03 13.51
CA ASP A 96 -32.14 5.78 12.30
C ASP A 96 -30.70 6.31 12.20
N THR A 97 -29.71 5.41 12.09
CA THR A 97 -28.37 5.77 11.57
C THR A 97 -27.88 4.84 10.45
N ASN A 98 -28.54 4.90 9.28
CA ASN A 98 -27.92 4.63 7.97
C ASN A 98 -27.40 3.18 7.73
N GLU A 99 -27.79 2.20 8.56
CA GLU A 99 -27.29 0.81 8.44
C GLU A 99 -27.82 0.12 7.17
N ASP A 100 -29.09 0.32 6.83
CA ASP A 100 -29.74 -0.20 5.61
C ASP A 100 -29.06 0.29 4.31
N CYS A 101 -28.47 1.49 4.32
CA CYS A 101 -27.81 2.05 3.14
C CYS A 101 -26.48 1.38 2.81
N ASN A 102 -25.86 0.71 3.79
CA ASN A 102 -24.58 0.00 3.62
C ASN A 102 -24.76 -1.52 3.49
N ASP A 103 -25.99 -1.98 3.21
CA ASP A 103 -26.38 -3.39 3.17
C ASP A 103 -26.41 -3.98 1.73
N CYS A 104 -25.31 -3.78 1.00
CA CYS A 104 -25.18 -4.20 -0.40
C CYS A 104 -24.74 -5.66 -0.58
N GLU A 105 -25.10 -6.24 -1.74
CA GLU A 105 -24.75 -7.62 -2.12
C GLU A 105 -23.25 -7.97 -2.01
N PRO A 106 -22.28 -7.09 -2.39
CA PRO A 106 -20.87 -7.39 -2.18
C PRO A 106 -20.50 -7.57 -0.72
N ARG A 107 -21.09 -6.81 0.20
CA ARG A 107 -20.87 -6.95 1.66
C ARG A 107 -21.49 -8.25 2.21
N LYS A 108 -22.70 -8.59 1.73
CA LYS A 108 -23.46 -9.78 2.18
C LYS A 108 -22.87 -11.12 1.74
N ARG A 109 -22.36 -11.16 0.50
CA ARG A 109 -22.04 -12.42 -0.22
C ARG A 109 -20.64 -12.46 -0.80
N GLY A 110 -19.91 -11.35 -0.77
CA GLY A 110 -18.48 -11.34 -1.02
C GLY A 110 -17.68 -11.71 0.22
N GLY A 111 -16.37 -11.78 0.07
CA GLY A 111 -15.46 -12.01 1.18
C GLY A 111 -14.01 -11.80 0.81
N THR A 112 -13.19 -11.53 1.82
CA THR A 112 -11.73 -11.48 1.68
C THR A 112 -11.20 -12.87 1.36
N PHE A 113 -10.26 -12.94 0.42
CA PHE A 113 -9.48 -14.15 0.14
C PHE A 113 -8.00 -13.80 -0.04
N VAL A 114 -7.13 -14.80 0.10
CA VAL A 114 -5.69 -14.62 -0.09
C VAL A 114 -5.31 -14.94 -1.53
N ALA A 115 -4.92 -13.91 -2.29
CA ALA A 115 -4.43 -14.04 -3.65
C ALA A 115 -2.94 -14.35 -3.67
N GLY A 116 -2.55 -15.37 -4.45
CA GLY A 116 -1.15 -15.63 -4.78
C GLY A 116 -0.74 -14.73 -5.95
N ARG A 117 0.17 -13.79 -5.72
CA ARG A 117 0.58 -12.77 -6.70
C ARG A 117 2.10 -12.66 -6.75
N ARG A 118 2.65 -12.34 -7.91
CA ARG A 118 4.10 -12.18 -8.09
C ARG A 118 4.50 -10.74 -7.80
N PHE A 119 4.95 -10.46 -6.58
CA PHE A 119 5.31 -9.10 -6.16
C PHE A 119 6.50 -8.55 -6.95
N GLU A 120 7.44 -9.39 -7.43
CA GLU A 120 8.64 -8.95 -8.15
C GLU A 120 8.39 -8.48 -9.61
N THR A 121 7.15 -8.18 -9.99
CA THR A 121 6.82 -7.57 -11.29
C THR A 121 6.86 -6.05 -11.25
N GLY A 122 7.45 -5.42 -12.26
CA GLY A 122 7.64 -3.97 -12.27
C GLY A 122 8.83 -3.57 -11.40
N ASP A 123 8.64 -2.56 -10.55
CA ASP A 123 9.61 -2.13 -9.52
C ASP A 123 9.36 -2.79 -8.14
N GLY A 124 8.32 -3.63 -8.04
CA GLY A 124 7.92 -4.31 -6.81
C GLY A 124 6.95 -3.55 -5.92
N ARG A 125 6.63 -2.27 -6.20
CA ARG A 125 5.83 -1.40 -5.31
C ARG A 125 4.31 -1.45 -5.52
N TRP A 126 3.84 -2.31 -6.41
CA TRP A 126 2.42 -2.41 -6.73
C TRP A 126 1.55 -2.99 -5.58
N PRO A 127 2.01 -3.91 -4.72
CA PRO A 127 1.21 -4.41 -3.60
C PRO A 127 0.90 -3.30 -2.58
N GLU A 128 1.85 -2.42 -2.31
CA GLU A 128 1.66 -1.27 -1.41
C GLU A 128 0.69 -0.24 -2.00
N TYR A 129 0.71 -0.03 -3.32
CA TYR A 129 -0.30 0.79 -4.00
C TYR A 129 -1.70 0.18 -3.87
N GLN A 130 -1.82 -1.13 -4.12
CA GLN A 130 -3.07 -1.86 -3.94
C GLN A 130 -3.59 -1.74 -2.50
N LEU A 131 -2.74 -1.96 -1.50
CA LEU A 131 -3.14 -1.81 -0.10
C LEU A 131 -3.52 -0.37 0.26
N LYS A 132 -2.87 0.65 -0.32
CA LYS A 132 -3.31 2.04 -0.16
C LYS A 132 -4.76 2.19 -0.64
N ILE A 133 -5.06 1.82 -1.88
CA ILE A 133 -6.40 1.96 -2.48
C ILE A 133 -7.42 1.12 -1.71
N ALA A 134 -7.14 -0.17 -1.47
CA ALA A 134 -8.07 -1.09 -0.81
C ALA A 134 -8.50 -0.60 0.59
N ASN A 135 -7.59 0.01 1.35
CA ASN A 135 -7.85 0.45 2.72
C ASN A 135 -8.43 1.87 2.85
N MET A 136 -8.50 2.68 1.79
CA MET A 136 -8.96 4.08 1.85
C MET A 136 -10.45 4.25 2.22
N GLY A 137 -11.32 3.27 1.94
CA GLY A 137 -12.78 3.43 2.02
C GLY A 137 -13.48 2.77 3.20
N GLY A 138 -12.85 2.71 4.37
CA GLY A 138 -13.54 2.36 5.62
C GLY A 138 -13.79 0.86 5.85
N GLY A 139 -12.81 0.03 5.49
CA GLY A 139 -12.81 -1.40 5.82
C GLY A 139 -13.62 -2.30 4.87
N PRO A 140 -13.38 -3.63 4.87
CA PRO A 140 -12.44 -4.36 5.73
C PRO A 140 -10.98 -3.98 5.46
N THR A 141 -10.10 -4.23 6.43
CA THR A 141 -8.66 -3.97 6.25
C THR A 141 -8.03 -5.11 5.46
N PHE A 142 -7.26 -4.78 4.43
CA PHE A 142 -6.50 -5.70 3.59
C PHE A 142 -5.02 -5.63 3.93
N ALA A 143 -4.33 -6.78 3.96
CA ALA A 143 -2.91 -6.88 4.26
C ALA A 143 -2.13 -7.80 3.31
N ILE A 144 -0.79 -7.67 3.35
CA ILE A 144 0.13 -8.71 2.88
C ILE A 144 0.22 -9.76 3.98
N VAL A 145 -0.25 -10.98 3.71
CA VAL A 145 -0.34 -12.09 4.68
C VAL A 145 0.75 -13.14 4.50
N GLY A 146 1.76 -12.84 3.68
CA GLY A 146 2.95 -13.66 3.51
C GLY A 146 3.71 -13.31 2.22
N PRO A 147 4.83 -14.01 1.95
CA PRO A 147 5.57 -13.82 0.71
C PRO A 147 4.67 -14.07 -0.50
N ASN A 148 4.58 -13.09 -1.41
CA ASN A 148 3.78 -13.18 -2.63
C ASN A 148 2.29 -13.49 -2.37
N ARG A 149 1.75 -13.02 -1.24
CA ARG A 149 0.37 -13.21 -0.80
C ARG A 149 -0.24 -11.92 -0.28
N ILE A 150 -1.30 -11.46 -0.93
CA ILE A 150 -2.07 -10.26 -0.59
C ILE A 150 -3.54 -10.63 -0.40
N GLU A 151 -4.22 -9.93 0.49
CA GLU A 151 -5.67 -10.04 0.64
C GLU A 151 -6.40 -9.23 -0.43
N GLU A 152 -7.43 -9.83 -1.01
CA GLU A 152 -8.27 -9.27 -2.08
C GLU A 152 -9.74 -9.59 -1.78
N TRP A 153 -10.67 -8.90 -2.44
CA TRP A 153 -12.10 -9.17 -2.30
C TRP A 153 -12.62 -10.00 -3.46
N ARG A 154 -13.41 -11.05 -3.18
CA ARG A 154 -14.12 -11.82 -4.19
C ARG A 154 -15.62 -11.66 -4.01
N PHE A 155 -16.32 -11.33 -5.10
CA PHE A 155 -17.78 -11.26 -5.14
C PHE A 155 -18.31 -11.84 -6.46
N SER A 156 -19.37 -12.65 -6.39
CA SER A 156 -19.98 -13.32 -7.55
C SER A 156 -19.00 -14.10 -8.46
N GLY A 157 -17.90 -14.60 -7.88
CA GLY A 157 -16.84 -15.32 -8.61
C GLY A 157 -15.85 -14.42 -9.36
N VAL A 158 -15.93 -13.10 -9.18
CA VAL A 158 -15.01 -12.10 -9.74
C VAL A 158 -14.15 -11.51 -8.62
N ASP A 159 -12.89 -11.21 -8.95
CA ASP A 159 -11.89 -10.69 -8.04
C ASP A 159 -11.75 -9.18 -8.19
N PHE A 160 -11.48 -8.52 -7.06
CA PHE A 160 -11.30 -7.08 -6.93
C PHE A 160 -10.17 -6.83 -5.94
N ASP A 161 -9.32 -5.84 -6.23
CA ASP A 161 -8.16 -5.52 -5.40
C ASP A 161 -8.51 -5.01 -3.99
N GLY A 162 -9.75 -4.52 -3.80
CA GLY A 162 -10.32 -4.19 -2.49
C GLY A 162 -11.84 -3.96 -2.50
N PHE A 163 -12.39 -3.72 -1.31
CA PHE A 163 -13.80 -3.38 -1.08
C PHE A 163 -13.95 -2.34 0.02
N TRP A 164 -14.79 -1.33 -0.22
CA TRP A 164 -15.05 -0.19 0.66
C TRP A 164 -16.47 -0.30 1.22
N SER A 165 -16.59 -0.87 2.42
CA SER A 165 -17.90 -1.20 3.01
C SER A 165 -18.77 0.02 3.30
N ALA A 166 -18.16 1.18 3.61
CA ALA A 166 -18.86 2.43 3.92
C ALA A 166 -19.50 3.13 2.71
N SER A 167 -19.22 2.66 1.49
CA SER A 167 -19.80 3.21 0.23
C SER A 167 -20.26 2.13 -0.75
N CYS A 168 -20.20 0.86 -0.34
CA CYS A 168 -20.48 -0.29 -1.20
C CYS A 168 -19.72 -0.28 -2.55
N THR A 169 -18.47 0.21 -2.51
CA THR A 169 -17.60 0.37 -3.68
C THR A 169 -16.57 -0.74 -3.74
N LEU A 170 -16.52 -1.46 -4.85
CA LEU A 170 -15.43 -2.38 -5.19
C LEU A 170 -14.35 -1.61 -5.94
N VAL A 171 -13.08 -1.91 -5.67
CA VAL A 171 -11.95 -1.16 -6.24
C VAL A 171 -10.92 -2.04 -6.91
N GLU A 172 -10.36 -1.52 -7.99
CA GLU A 172 -9.20 -2.07 -8.72
C GLU A 172 -8.04 -1.06 -8.62
N ALA A 173 -6.80 -1.52 -8.49
CA ALA A 173 -5.61 -0.68 -8.33
C ALA A 173 -4.54 -1.03 -9.38
N LYS A 174 -4.25 -0.11 -10.31
CA LYS A 174 -3.28 -0.28 -11.39
C LYS A 174 -2.04 0.60 -11.16
N TYR A 175 -0.95 -0.02 -10.73
CA TYR A 175 0.35 0.62 -10.50
C TYR A 175 1.34 0.41 -11.65
N GLY A 176 2.20 1.41 -11.93
CA GLY A 176 3.44 1.21 -12.70
C GLY A 176 3.29 0.97 -14.21
N TYR A 177 2.09 1.14 -14.77
CA TYR A 177 1.79 0.85 -16.18
C TYR A 177 2.34 1.90 -17.18
N ARG A 178 2.79 3.06 -16.70
CA ARG A 178 3.23 4.20 -17.52
C ARG A 178 4.30 3.88 -18.54
N GLN A 179 5.24 3.00 -18.16
CA GLN A 179 6.34 2.53 -19.00
C GLN A 179 5.88 1.78 -20.27
N PHE A 180 4.68 1.21 -20.25
CA PHE A 180 4.06 0.48 -21.35
C PHE A 180 3.24 1.37 -22.28
N LEU A 181 3.24 2.69 -22.07
CA LEU A 181 2.69 3.68 -23.00
C LEU A 181 3.83 4.49 -23.64
N GLU A 182 3.67 4.80 -24.92
CA GLU A 182 4.52 5.73 -25.68
C GLU A 182 3.65 6.71 -26.47
N GLN A 183 4.20 7.87 -26.83
CA GLN A 183 3.52 8.81 -27.72
C GLN A 183 3.76 8.43 -29.17
N ASP A 184 2.71 8.51 -29.98
CA ASP A 184 2.84 8.53 -31.44
C ASP A 184 3.41 9.86 -31.94
N LEU A 185 3.53 10.02 -33.26
CA LEU A 185 4.06 11.24 -33.89
C LEU A 185 3.13 12.46 -33.71
N ASP A 186 1.86 12.23 -33.40
CA ASP A 186 0.84 13.26 -33.17
C ASP A 186 0.69 13.61 -31.67
N GLY A 187 1.47 12.95 -30.80
CA GLY A 187 1.50 13.17 -29.35
C GLY A 187 0.47 12.37 -28.55
N ASN A 188 -0.28 11.45 -29.17
CA ASN A 188 -1.26 10.60 -28.49
C ASN A 188 -0.56 9.44 -27.76
N TRP A 189 -0.99 9.16 -26.53
CA TRP A 189 -0.54 7.99 -25.79
C TRP A 189 -1.18 6.71 -26.31
N GLU A 190 -0.34 5.74 -26.68
CA GLU A 190 -0.71 4.40 -27.17
C GLU A 190 0.15 3.29 -26.53
N PRO A 191 -0.28 2.01 -26.55
CA PRO A 191 0.48 0.89 -26.00
C PRO A 191 1.80 0.65 -26.74
N ARG A 192 2.90 0.72 -25.98
CA ARG A 192 4.27 0.57 -26.46
C ARG A 192 4.50 -0.75 -27.18
N VAL A 193 5.16 -0.68 -28.34
CA VAL A 193 5.64 -1.89 -29.05
C VAL A 193 6.99 -2.33 -28.50
N ILE A 194 6.97 -3.23 -27.52
CA ILE A 194 8.19 -3.84 -26.96
C ILE A 194 8.66 -4.97 -27.89
N VAL A 195 9.96 -5.04 -28.18
CA VAL A 195 10.61 -6.13 -28.95
C VAL A 195 11.86 -6.65 -28.25
N ASN A 196 12.22 -7.91 -28.50
CA ASN A 196 13.50 -8.47 -28.06
C ASN A 196 14.64 -8.17 -29.06
N SER A 197 15.87 -8.58 -28.73
CA SER A 197 17.07 -8.41 -29.58
C SER A 197 16.99 -9.08 -30.96
N ARG A 198 15.98 -9.94 -31.21
CA ARG A 198 15.69 -10.59 -32.50
C ARG A 198 14.51 -9.93 -33.23
N GLY A 199 14.05 -8.76 -32.78
CA GLY A 199 12.91 -8.03 -33.34
C GLY A 199 11.54 -8.67 -33.07
N GLN A 200 11.45 -9.71 -32.24
CA GLN A 200 10.19 -10.37 -31.93
C GLN A 200 9.43 -9.55 -30.88
N ARG A 201 8.13 -9.29 -31.11
CA ARG A 201 7.29 -8.54 -30.17
C ARG A 201 7.18 -9.27 -28.83
N LEU A 202 7.41 -8.53 -27.74
CA LEU A 202 7.19 -8.97 -26.37
C LEU A 202 5.84 -8.40 -25.90
N ASP A 203 4.78 -9.12 -26.23
CA ASP A 203 3.40 -8.62 -26.11
C ASP A 203 2.79 -8.76 -24.71
N PHE A 204 3.50 -9.30 -23.72
CA PHE A 204 2.95 -9.66 -22.42
C PHE A 204 2.35 -8.49 -21.63
N MET A 205 2.96 -7.30 -21.63
CA MET A 205 2.43 -6.12 -20.91
C MET A 205 1.49 -5.26 -21.76
N SER A 206 1.66 -5.23 -23.08
CA SER A 206 0.67 -4.61 -23.97
C SER A 206 -0.62 -5.44 -24.05
N LYS A 207 -0.57 -6.76 -23.85
CA LYS A 207 -1.72 -7.62 -23.56
C LYS A 207 -2.40 -7.27 -22.25
N ALA A 208 -1.65 -6.95 -21.18
CA ALA A 208 -2.24 -6.59 -19.89
C ALA A 208 -3.09 -5.32 -19.99
N ILE A 209 -2.56 -4.22 -20.56
CA ILE A 209 -3.33 -2.99 -20.80
C ILE A 209 -4.54 -3.25 -21.72
N LYS A 210 -4.37 -4.04 -22.78
CA LYS A 210 -5.48 -4.44 -23.68
C LYS A 210 -6.51 -5.34 -23.02
N GLY A 211 -6.18 -5.97 -21.89
CA GLY A 211 -7.09 -6.79 -21.09
C GLY A 211 -7.96 -5.99 -20.12
N PHE A 212 -7.60 -4.74 -19.82
CA PHE A 212 -8.33 -3.91 -18.85
C PHE A 212 -9.84 -3.76 -19.18
N PRO A 213 -10.28 -3.52 -20.42
CA PRO A 213 -11.71 -3.40 -20.71
C PRO A 213 -12.47 -4.71 -20.49
N THR A 214 -11.84 -5.86 -20.76
CA THR A 214 -12.43 -7.18 -20.48
C THR A 214 -12.59 -7.40 -18.98
N GLN A 215 -11.56 -7.09 -18.19
CA GLN A 215 -11.62 -7.21 -16.73
C GLN A 215 -12.66 -6.26 -16.12
N ALA A 216 -12.66 -4.98 -16.53
CA ALA A 216 -13.63 -4.00 -16.07
C ALA A 216 -15.07 -4.34 -16.47
N SER A 217 -15.28 -4.91 -17.67
CA SER A 217 -16.61 -5.43 -18.07
C SER A 217 -17.05 -6.57 -17.15
N GLN A 218 -16.20 -7.55 -16.87
CA GLN A 218 -16.53 -8.68 -15.99
C GLN A 218 -16.86 -8.22 -14.56
N GLN A 219 -16.07 -7.28 -14.03
CA GLN A 219 -16.30 -6.67 -12.72
C GLN A 219 -17.59 -5.84 -12.68
N TYR A 220 -17.86 -5.04 -13.72
CA TYR A 220 -19.10 -4.27 -13.83
C TYR A 220 -20.33 -5.17 -13.98
N ASP A 221 -20.22 -6.21 -14.80
CA ASP A 221 -21.28 -7.19 -15.03
C ASP A 221 -21.65 -7.97 -13.77
N ALA A 222 -20.69 -8.20 -12.87
CA ALA A 222 -20.94 -8.81 -11.57
C ALA A 222 -21.79 -7.94 -10.62
N ILE A 223 -21.79 -6.61 -10.80
CA ILE A 223 -22.40 -5.67 -9.84
C ILE A 223 -23.62 -4.90 -10.36
N LYS A 224 -23.78 -4.76 -11.68
CA LYS A 224 -24.78 -3.89 -12.32
C LYS A 224 -26.24 -4.20 -11.99
N SER A 225 -26.52 -5.40 -11.47
CA SER A 225 -27.86 -5.87 -11.06
C SER A 225 -28.05 -5.96 -9.54
N ASN A 226 -27.11 -5.45 -8.74
CA ASN A 226 -27.22 -5.44 -7.28
C ASN A 226 -28.27 -4.42 -6.80
N THR A 227 -28.94 -4.73 -5.69
CA THR A 227 -29.88 -3.83 -5.00
C THR A 227 -29.64 -3.94 -3.49
N PRO A 228 -29.25 -2.85 -2.78
CA PRO A 228 -28.91 -1.53 -3.33
C PRO A 228 -27.71 -1.58 -4.30
N PRO A 229 -27.58 -0.61 -5.22
CA PRO A 229 -26.50 -0.60 -6.20
C PRO A 229 -25.12 -0.58 -5.53
N ALA A 230 -24.26 -1.50 -5.94
CA ALA A 230 -22.83 -1.43 -5.65
C ALA A 230 -22.12 -0.57 -6.71
N GLN A 231 -20.95 -0.04 -6.37
CA GLN A 231 -20.12 0.75 -7.27
C GLN A 231 -18.83 -0.01 -7.63
N LEU A 232 -18.21 0.37 -8.75
CA LEU A 232 -16.88 -0.09 -9.17
C LEU A 232 -16.06 1.13 -9.57
N SER A 233 -14.86 1.27 -9.02
CA SER A 233 -13.91 2.34 -9.38
C SER A 233 -12.52 1.76 -9.64
N TRP A 234 -11.87 2.23 -10.69
CA TRP A 234 -10.51 1.82 -11.07
C TRP A 234 -9.52 2.95 -10.77
N TYR A 235 -8.56 2.67 -9.90
CA TYR A 235 -7.53 3.61 -9.45
C TYR A 235 -6.21 3.37 -10.18
N PHE A 236 -5.54 4.45 -10.55
CA PHE A 236 -4.29 4.43 -11.30
C PHE A 236 -3.24 5.30 -10.64
N SER A 237 -2.02 4.79 -10.51
CA SER A 237 -0.89 5.50 -9.90
C SER A 237 -0.26 6.56 -10.80
N ASP A 238 -0.82 6.77 -12.00
CA ASP A 238 -0.26 7.59 -13.07
C ASP A 238 -1.42 8.18 -13.90
N ASP A 239 -1.37 9.49 -14.14
CA ASP A 239 -2.42 10.28 -14.76
C ASP A 239 -2.56 10.00 -16.26
N VAL A 240 -1.42 9.85 -16.95
CA VAL A 240 -1.35 9.46 -18.36
C VAL A 240 -1.96 8.07 -18.60
N VAL A 241 -1.69 7.10 -17.73
CA VAL A 241 -2.34 5.78 -17.79
C VAL A 241 -3.84 5.92 -17.53
N ARG A 242 -4.24 6.67 -16.50
CA ARG A 242 -5.65 6.93 -16.18
C ARG A 242 -6.40 7.51 -17.38
N ASP A 243 -5.84 8.52 -18.05
CA ASP A 243 -6.47 9.18 -19.20
C ASP A 243 -6.48 8.30 -20.46
N TYR A 244 -5.45 7.49 -20.67
CA TYR A 244 -5.48 6.45 -21.70
C TYR A 244 -6.62 5.46 -21.45
N VAL A 245 -6.69 4.85 -20.27
CA VAL A 245 -7.67 3.79 -19.97
C VAL A 245 -9.09 4.34 -19.91
N SER A 246 -9.28 5.57 -19.39
CA SER A 246 -10.56 6.29 -19.43
C SER A 246 -11.10 6.42 -20.86
N ARG A 247 -10.28 6.85 -21.82
CA ARG A 247 -10.66 6.90 -23.25
C ARG A 247 -11.04 5.51 -23.80
N VAL A 248 -10.31 4.46 -23.42
CA VAL A 248 -10.62 3.08 -23.85
C VAL A 248 -11.93 2.58 -23.24
N PHE A 249 -12.21 2.86 -21.97
CA PHE A 249 -13.47 2.47 -21.31
C PHE A 249 -14.66 3.22 -21.90
N LEU A 250 -14.53 4.52 -22.17
CA LEU A 250 -15.55 5.31 -22.89
C LEU A 250 -15.83 4.76 -24.29
N ALA A 251 -14.78 4.41 -25.05
CA ALA A 251 -14.93 3.78 -26.38
C ALA A 251 -15.63 2.40 -26.29
N ALA A 252 -15.36 1.63 -25.23
CA ALA A 252 -16.02 0.36 -24.92
C ALA A 252 -17.42 0.51 -24.30
N ARG A 253 -17.88 1.74 -24.03
CA ARG A 253 -19.13 2.08 -23.31
C ARG A 253 -19.22 1.47 -21.90
N LEU A 254 -18.09 1.31 -21.22
CA LEU A 254 -18.01 0.83 -19.85
C LEU A 254 -18.17 2.03 -18.88
N PRO A 255 -19.23 2.10 -18.06
CA PRO A 255 -19.47 3.21 -17.14
C PRO A 255 -18.68 3.02 -15.83
N VAL A 256 -17.37 2.78 -15.95
CA VAL A 256 -16.45 2.54 -14.83
C VAL A 256 -15.52 3.74 -14.67
N PRO A 257 -15.61 4.52 -13.58
CA PRO A 257 -14.71 5.63 -13.31
C PRO A 257 -13.23 5.19 -13.26
N CYS A 258 -12.38 5.91 -14.00
CA CYS A 258 -10.93 5.83 -13.87
C CYS A 258 -10.44 7.03 -13.07
N ILE A 259 -9.85 6.79 -11.90
CA ILE A 259 -9.43 7.80 -10.93
C ILE A 259 -7.90 7.79 -10.82
N TYR A 260 -7.29 8.97 -10.81
CA TYR A 260 -5.86 9.10 -10.54
C TYR A 260 -5.67 9.30 -9.04
N GLU A 261 -4.82 8.47 -8.43
CA GLU A 261 -4.45 8.57 -7.02
C GLU A 261 -2.93 8.33 -6.91
N PRO A 262 -2.12 9.34 -6.54
CA PRO A 262 -0.65 9.31 -6.59
C PRO A 262 0.01 8.33 -5.59
N PHE A 263 1.28 7.98 -5.82
CA PHE A 263 2.05 7.03 -4.98
C PHE A 263 3.59 7.15 -5.11
#